data_AF-A0A7Y9MD60-F1
#
_entry.id   AF-A0A7Y9MD60-F1
#
_cell.length_a   1.000
_cell.length_b   1.000
_cell.length_c   1.000
_cell.angle_alpha   90.00
_cell.angle_beta   90.00
_cell.angle_gamma   90.00
#
_symmetry.space_group_name_H-M   'P 1'
#
loop_
_entity.id
_entity.type
_entity.pdbx_description
1 polymer ?
#
loop_
_entity_poly.entity_id
_entity_poly.type
_entity_poly.pdbx_seq_one_letter_code
_entity_poly.pdbx_strand_id
1 'polypeptide(L)' 'MTTPRRLSDEFWDLRDDAYDAPARWSGVTAEQVFQRLAESVEAAEGAGEIDATRDLSAVLKRWRTQVTGIEPPRYS' A
#
# COMPACT_ATOMS: atom_id res chain seq x y z
N MET A 1 3.55 25.01 0.22
CA MET A 1 3.18 24.11 1.33
C MET A 1 2.24 23.08 0.76
N THR A 2 2.64 21.82 0.72
CA THR A 2 1.75 20.71 0.33
C THR A 2 0.84 20.39 1.52
N THR A 3 -0.46 20.27 1.26
CA THR A 3 -1.43 19.81 2.26
C THR A 3 -1.03 18.42 2.76
N PRO A 4 -1.07 18.15 4.07
CA PRO A 4 -0.81 16.81 4.59
C PRO A 4 -1.78 15.80 3.92
N ARG A 5 -1.21 14.70 3.41
CA ARG A 5 -1.96 13.62 2.76
C ARG A 5 -2.95 13.02 3.75
N ARG A 6 -4.20 12.83 3.33
CA ARG A 6 -5.21 12.17 4.15
C ARG A 6 -5.12 10.67 3.90
N LEU A 7 -5.47 9.87 4.90
CA LEU A 7 -5.61 8.41 4.76
C LEU A 7 -6.54 8.02 3.59
N SER A 8 -7.57 8.83 3.34
CA SER A 8 -8.48 8.64 2.20
C SER A 8 -7.76 8.72 0.85
N ASP A 9 -6.75 9.59 0.73
CA ASP A 9 -6.02 9.81 -0.52
C ASP A 9 -5.11 8.61 -0.81
N GLU A 10 -4.44 8.09 0.23
CA GLU A 10 -3.64 6.85 0.15
C GLU A 10 -4.49 5.63 -0.24
N PHE A 11 -5.72 5.56 0.27
CA PHE A 11 -6.64 4.47 -0.07
C PHE A 11 -7.10 4.56 -1.53
N TRP A 12 -7.42 5.76 -2.03
CA TRP A 12 -7.76 5.94 -3.44
C TRP A 12 -6.58 5.61 -4.36
N ASP A 13 -5.35 6.00 -4.03
CA ASP A 13 -4.15 5.67 -4.80
C ASP A 13 -3.85 4.16 -4.85
N LEU A 14 -4.23 3.42 -3.80
CA LEU A 14 -4.11 1.96 -3.76
C LEU A 14 -5.14 1.32 -4.69
N ARG A 15 -6.38 1.80 -4.62
CA ARG A 15 -7.46 1.35 -5.51
C ARG A 15 -7.10 1.59 -6.96
N ASP A 16 -6.60 2.78 -7.29
CA ASP A 16 -6.27 3.16 -8.65
C ASP A 16 -5.13 2.31 -9.21
N ASP A 17 -4.07 2.01 -8.44
CA ASP A 17 -3.03 1.07 -8.89
C ASP A 17 -3.56 -0.36 -9.11
N ALA A 18 -4.51 -0.80 -8.28
CA ALA A 18 -5.17 -2.11 -8.46
C ALA A 18 -6.09 -2.14 -9.68
N TYR A 19 -6.76 -1.03 -9.97
CA TYR A 19 -7.62 -0.88 -11.13
C TYR A 19 -6.81 -0.79 -12.43
N ASP A 20 -5.74 0.01 -12.43
CA ASP A 20 -4.90 0.25 -13.61
C ASP A 20 -3.96 -0.93 -13.94
N ALA A 21 -3.57 -1.71 -12.91
CA ALA A 21 -2.63 -2.82 -13.08
C ALA A 21 -3.05 -4.08 -12.29
N PRO A 22 -4.22 -4.68 -12.57
CA PRO A 22 -4.79 -5.78 -11.79
C PRO A 22 -3.88 -7.01 -11.74
N ALA A 23 -3.10 -7.26 -12.81
CA ALA A 23 -2.13 -8.35 -12.86
C ALA A 23 -1.07 -8.28 -11.74
N ARG A 24 -0.70 -7.08 -11.28
CA ARG A 24 0.27 -6.90 -10.19
C ARG A 24 -0.28 -7.33 -8.83
N TRP A 25 -1.60 -7.38 -8.70
CA TRP A 25 -2.33 -7.76 -7.49
C TRP A 25 -2.83 -9.21 -7.55
N SER A 26 -2.53 -9.93 -8.62
CA SER A 26 -2.84 -11.35 -8.73
C SER A 26 -2.18 -12.14 -7.60
N GLY A 27 -2.98 -12.92 -6.87
CA GLY A 27 -2.52 -13.68 -5.70
C GLY A 27 -2.51 -12.91 -4.39
N VAL A 28 -2.83 -11.61 -4.38
CA VAL A 28 -3.05 -10.84 -3.15
C VAL A 28 -4.52 -10.84 -2.79
N THR A 29 -4.84 -11.30 -1.59
CA THR A 29 -6.22 -11.33 -1.07
C THR A 29 -6.57 -10.03 -0.35
N ALA A 30 -7.88 -9.73 -0.26
CA ALA A 30 -8.36 -8.60 0.51
C ALA A 30 -7.95 -8.69 2.00
N GLU A 31 -7.96 -9.89 2.58
CA GLU A 31 -7.51 -10.15 3.95
C GLU A 31 -6.06 -9.71 4.17
N GLN A 32 -5.15 -10.08 3.26
CA GLN A 32 -3.74 -9.68 3.39
C GLN A 32 -3.55 -8.16 3.30
N VAL A 33 -4.35 -7.49 2.47
CA VAL A 33 -4.36 -6.02 2.37
C VAL A 33 -4.84 -5.39 3.69
N PHE A 34 -5.95 -5.86 4.25
CA PHE A 34 -6.50 -5.33 5.50
C PHE A 34 -5.59 -5.62 6.69
N GLN A 35 -4.98 -6.80 6.77
CA GLN A 35 -4.00 -7.14 7.80
C GLN A 35 -2.79 -6.19 7.73
N ARG A 36 -2.25 -5.96 6.53
CA ARG A 36 -1.09 -5.08 6.35
C ARG A 36 -1.43 -3.60 6.62
N LEU A 37 -2.66 -3.20 6.31
CA LEU A 37 -3.19 -1.89 6.67
C LEU A 37 -3.26 -1.71 8.20
N ALA A 38 -3.82 -2.70 8.90
CA ALA A 38 -3.93 -2.68 10.36
C ALA A 38 -2.56 -2.58 11.04
N GLU A 39 -1.58 -3.38 10.61
CA GLU A 39 -0.19 -3.31 11.09
C GLU A 39 0.45 -1.94 10.87
N SER A 40 0.15 -1.30 9.74
CA SER A 40 0.69 0.02 9.41
C SER A 40 0.07 1.13 10.27
N VAL A 41 -1.23 1.00 10.56
CA VAL A 41 -1.95 1.91 11.48
C VAL A 41 -1.46 1.73 12.91
N GLU A 42 -1.35 0.50 13.40
CA GLU A 42 -0.86 0.19 14.75
C GLU A 42 0.58 0.71 14.95
N ALA A 43 1.45 0.52 13.96
CA ALA A 43 2.82 1.05 13.99
C ALA A 43 2.86 2.59 14.00
N ALA A 44 1.84 3.26 13.47
CA ALA A 44 1.71 4.71 13.51
C ALA A 44 1.12 5.19 14.85
N GLU A 45 0.11 4.50 15.39
CA GLU A 45 -0.50 4.81 16.70
C GLU A 45 0.52 4.69 17.85
N GLY A 46 1.44 3.71 17.79
CA GLY A 46 2.53 3.57 18.75
C GLY A 46 3.49 4.78 18.82
N ALA A 47 3.45 5.68 17.83
CA ALA A 47 4.25 6.90 17.77
C ALA A 47 3.52 8.18 18.28
N GLY A 48 2.25 8.06 18.71
CA GLY A 48 1.49 9.14 19.36
C GLY A 48 0.56 9.96 18.45
N GLU A 49 0.64 9.78 17.13
CA GLU A 49 -0.30 10.33 16.15
C GLU A 49 -0.24 9.42 14.91
N ILE A 50 -1.37 9.11 14.25
CA ILE A 50 -1.32 8.43 12.95
C ILE A 50 -0.64 9.39 11.99
N ASP A 51 0.66 9.21 11.82
CA ASP A 51 1.41 9.88 10.79
C ASP A 51 1.03 9.27 9.43
N ALA A 52 -0.14 9.67 8.94
CA ALA A 52 -0.63 9.34 7.61
C ALA A 52 0.27 9.92 6.50
N THR A 53 1.34 10.66 6.86
CA THR A 53 2.38 11.08 5.91
C THR A 53 3.41 9.98 5.61
N ARG A 54 3.41 8.87 6.36
CA ARG A 54 4.08 7.65 5.92
C ARG A 54 3.26 7.05 4.79
N ASP A 55 3.69 7.30 3.54
CA ASP A 55 3.12 6.85 2.26
C ASP A 55 2.56 5.41 2.30
N LEU A 56 1.36 5.24 2.86
CA LEU A 56 0.77 3.94 3.15
C LEU A 56 0.55 3.14 1.85
N SER A 57 0.13 3.84 0.80
CA SER A 57 0.01 3.24 -0.54
C SER A 57 1.36 2.74 -1.05
N ALA A 58 2.46 3.47 -0.83
CA ALA A 58 3.81 3.05 -1.25
C ALA A 58 4.29 1.85 -0.43
N VAL A 59 4.03 1.82 0.87
CA VAL A 59 4.33 0.67 1.74
C VAL A 59 3.61 -0.58 1.26
N LEU A 60 2.31 -0.48 0.95
CA LEU A 60 1.51 -1.60 0.47
C LEU A 60 1.94 -2.05 -0.94
N LYS A 61 2.23 -1.11 -1.85
CA LYS A 61 2.75 -1.42 -3.18
C LYS A 61 4.10 -2.14 -3.11
N ARG A 62 4.98 -1.74 -2.19
CA ARG A 62 6.27 -2.40 -1.95
C ARG A 62 6.11 -3.78 -1.31
N TRP A 63 5.28 -3.90 -0.29
CA TRP A 63 5.00 -5.19 0.36
C TRP A 63 4.42 -6.20 -0.64
N ARG A 64 3.48 -5.79 -1.49
CA ARG A 64 2.87 -6.64 -2.52
C ARG A 64 3.93 -7.33 -3.39
N THR A 65 4.97 -6.62 -3.83
CA THR A 65 6.05 -7.20 -4.65
C THR A 65 6.83 -8.31 -3.94
N GLN A 66 6.85 -8.31 -2.61
CA GLN A 66 7.52 -9.35 -1.81
C GLN A 66 6.63 -10.58 -1.65
N VAL A 67 5.31 -10.39 -1.57
CA VAL A 67 4.33 -11.48 -1.43
C VAL A 67 4.07 -12.19 -2.75
N THR A 68 4.12 -11.47 -3.88
CA THR A 68 3.87 -12.07 -5.20
C THR A 68 5.12 -12.67 -5.84
N GLY A 69 6.33 -12.39 -5.35
CA GLY A 69 7.57 -13.00 -5.83
C GLY A 69 7.95 -12.68 -7.28
N ILE A 70 7.34 -11.67 -7.90
CA ILE A 70 7.59 -11.28 -9.30
C ILE A 70 8.45 -10.02 -9.33
N GLU A 71 9.73 -10.17 -9.65
CA GLU A 71 10.46 -9.13 -10.38
C GLU A 71 9.78 -9.00 -11.76
N PRO A 72 9.35 -7.80 -12.20
CA PRO A 72 8.76 -7.67 -13.52
C PRO A 72 9.76 -8.18 -14.58
N PRO A 73 9.32 -8.94 -15.60
CA PRO A 73 10.23 -9.45 -16.61
C PRO A 73 10.99 -8.28 -17.23
N ARG A 74 12.33 -8.32 -17.11
CA ARG A 74 13.21 -7.42 -17.86
C ARG A 74 13.19 -7.89 -19.31
N TYR A 75 12.37 -7.26 -20.13
CA TYR A 75 12.52 -7.40 -21.58
C TYR A 75 13.85 -6.75 -21.97
N SER A 76 14.83 -7.59 -22.31
CA SER A 76 16.08 -7.21 -23.01
C SER A 76 15.87 -7.32 -24.51
#